data_AF-A0A1T4X2X5-F1
#
_entry.id   AF-A0A1T4X2X5-F1
#
_cell.length_a   1.000
_cell.length_b   1.000
_cell.length_c   1.000
_cell.angle_alpha   90.00
_cell.angle_beta   90.00
_cell.angle_gamma   90.00
#
_symmetry.space_group_name_H-M   'P 1'
#
loop_
_entity.id
_entity.type
_entity.pdbx_description
1 polymer ?
#
loop_
_entity_poly.entity_id
_entity_poly.type
_entity_poly.pdbx_seq_one_letter_code
_entity_poly.pdbx_strand_id
1 'polypeptide(L)'
;MEIVKQLLLMIVFAVIILIVYNILKVYVLNKININKWIVLVLGILVLFLPGILVSLGVKLPNNSFWQFIPSGIFIILFLWFMDLNGWMSKKTKSSTSSTYTGYGKKDKKKDVIIKPKAKPNRVKNKKN
;
A
#
# COMPACT_ATOMS: atom_id res chain seq x y z
N MET A 1 -10.72 33.11 19.77
CA MET A 1 -9.51 33.03 18.91
C MET A 1 -8.64 31.79 19.16
N GLU A 2 -8.70 31.16 20.33
CA GLU A 2 -7.85 30.00 20.65
C GLU A 2 -8.21 28.73 19.87
N ILE A 3 -9.50 28.47 19.67
CA ILE A 3 -9.99 27.33 18.87
C ILE A 3 -9.47 27.42 17.43
N VAL A 4 -9.48 28.61 16.82
CA VAL A 4 -8.97 28.83 15.46
C VAL A 4 -7.46 28.55 15.38
N LYS A 5 -6.69 28.95 16.40
CA LYS A 5 -5.24 28.65 16.49
C LYS A 5 -4.99 27.15 16.63
N GLN A 6 -5.77 26.43 17.44
CA GLN A 6 -5.66 24.98 17.59
C GLN A 6 -6.02 24.23 16.30
N LEU A 7 -7.09 24.62 15.61
CA LEU A 7 -7.47 24.05 14.32
C LEU A 7 -6.38 24.27 13.27
N LEU A 8 -5.78 25.47 13.22
CA LEU A 8 -4.67 25.76 12.32
C LEU A 8 -3.46 24.87 12.62
N LEU A 9 -3.10 24.71 13.90
CA LEU A 9 -2.00 23.83 14.31
C LEU A 9 -2.27 22.36 13.92
N MET A 10 -3.51 21.88 14.06
CA MET A 10 -3.90 20.53 13.66
C MET A 10 -3.77 20.32 12.14
N ILE A 11 -4.15 21.32 11.33
CA ILE A 11 -3.99 21.28 9.87
C ILE A 11 -2.52 21.23 9.50
N VAL A 12 -1.69 22.10 10.11
CA VAL A 12 -0.24 22.12 9.87
C VAL A 12 0.39 20.77 10.25
N PHE A 13 0.00 20.20 11.39
CA PHE A 13 0.45 18.88 11.83
C PHE A 13 0.07 17.78 10.82
N ALA A 14 -1.16 17.79 10.29
CA ALA A 14 -1.58 16.84 9.26
C ALA A 14 -0.74 16.95 7.99
N VAL A 15 -0.42 18.17 7.53
CA VAL A 15 0.47 18.39 6.38
C VAL A 15 1.86 17.84 6.64
N ILE A 16 2.42 18.06 7.84
CA ILE A 16 3.72 17.51 8.25
C ILE A 16 3.71 15.98 8.19
N ILE A 17 2.67 15.33 8.72
CA ILE A 17 2.53 13.87 8.67
C ILE A 17 2.53 13.35 7.23
N LEU A 18 1.85 14.03 6.30
CA LEU A 18 1.82 13.63 4.90
C LEU A 18 3.20 13.72 4.24
N ILE A 19 3.97 14.77 4.55
CA ILE A 19 5.35 14.92 4.06
C ILE A 19 6.21 13.78 4.61
N VAL A 20 6.15 13.52 5.92
CA VAL A 20 6.89 12.44 6.57
C VAL A 20 6.51 11.07 5.98
N TYR A 21 5.22 10.83 5.74
CA TYR A 21 4.74 9.61 5.09
C TYR A 21 5.29 9.43 3.68
N ASN A 22 5.33 10.50 2.86
CA ASN A 22 5.89 10.42 1.51
C ASN A 22 7.38 10.04 1.53
N ILE A 23 8.14 10.62 2.47
CA ILE A 23 9.56 10.27 2.66
C ILE A 23 9.68 8.80 3.07
N LEU A 24 8.94 8.37 4.10
CA LEU A 24 8.91 6.97 4.56
C LEU A 24 8.53 6.01 3.42
N LYS A 25 7.57 6.40 2.58
CA LYS A 25 7.12 5.61 1.45
C LYS A 25 8.25 5.31 0.48
N VAL A 26 9.02 6.33 0.10
CA VAL A 26 10.12 6.20 -0.87
C VAL A 26 11.27 5.38 -0.29
N TYR A 27 11.68 5.66 0.94
CA TYR A 27 12.91 5.07 1.51
C TYR A 27 12.71 3.73 2.21
N VAL A 28 11.58 3.54 2.88
CA VAL A 28 11.34 2.39 3.77
C VAL A 28 10.22 1.51 3.25
N LEU A 29 9.01 2.07 3.07
CA LEU A 29 7.80 1.25 2.87
C LEU A 29 7.77 0.54 1.51
N ASN A 30 8.33 1.14 0.45
CA ASN A 30 8.41 0.51 -0.86
C ASN A 30 9.41 -0.66 -0.92
N LYS A 31 10.39 -0.69 -0.02
CA LYS A 31 11.39 -1.76 0.02
C LYS A 31 10.89 -3.02 0.75
N ILE A 32 9.81 -2.90 1.51
CA ILE A 32 9.36 -3.93 2.43
C ILE A 32 8.14 -4.68 1.85
N ASN A 33 8.29 -5.99 1.64
CA ASN A 33 7.21 -6.87 1.21
C ASN A 33 6.51 -7.50 2.42
N ILE A 34 5.51 -6.82 2.99
CA ILE A 34 4.72 -7.32 4.12
C ILE A 34 3.27 -7.62 3.69
N ASN A 35 2.62 -8.58 4.37
CA ASN A 35 1.20 -8.85 4.22
C ASN A 35 0.37 -7.67 4.76
N LYS A 36 -0.56 -7.14 3.94
CA LYS A 36 -1.45 -6.02 4.27
C LYS A 36 -2.14 -6.14 5.64
N TRP A 37 -2.55 -7.35 6.04
CA TRP A 37 -3.24 -7.56 7.31
C TRP A 37 -2.36 -7.30 8.53
N ILE A 38 -1.04 -7.52 8.41
CA ILE A 38 -0.09 -7.26 9.49
C ILE A 38 -0.02 -5.76 9.78
N VAL A 39 0.03 -4.94 8.74
CA VAL A 39 0.06 -3.47 8.88
C VAL A 39 -1.23 -2.95 9.53
N LEU A 40 -2.38 -3.54 9.19
CA LEU A 40 -3.66 -3.18 9.80
C LEU A 40 -3.70 -3.52 11.29
N VAL A 41 -3.31 -4.73 11.67
CA VAL A 41 -3.27 -5.18 13.06
C VAL A 41 -2.31 -4.29 13.86
N LEU A 42 -1.14 -3.97 13.29
CA LEU A 42 -0.18 -3.06 13.92
C LEU A 42 -0.79 -1.67 14.15
N GLY A 43 -1.50 -1.12 13.16
CA GLY A 43 -2.19 0.17 13.30
C GLY A 43 -3.23 0.14 14.42
N ILE A 44 -4.09 -0.88 14.44
CA ILE A 44 -5.09 -1.05 15.50
C ILE A 44 -4.41 -1.10 16.89
N LEU A 45 -3.34 -1.88 17.03
CA LEU A 45 -2.60 -2.00 18.28
C LEU A 45 -2.06 -0.62 18.75
N VAL A 46 -1.44 0.14 17.85
CA VAL A 46 -0.94 1.50 18.17
C VAL A 46 -2.07 2.43 18.62
N LEU A 47 -3.25 2.35 18.00
CA LEU A 47 -4.40 3.18 18.34
C LEU A 47 -4.90 2.93 19.77
N PHE A 48 -4.92 1.66 20.19
CA PHE A 48 -5.37 1.28 21.54
C PHE A 48 -4.27 1.37 22.60
N LEU A 49 -3.00 1.44 22.19
CA LEU A 49 -1.83 1.53 23.07
C LEU A 49 -1.96 2.57 24.20
N PRO A 50 -2.34 3.85 23.94
CA PRO A 50 -2.48 4.82 25.02
C PRO A 50 -3.60 4.46 26.01
N GLY A 51 -4.74 3.93 25.53
CA GLY A 51 -5.83 3.50 26.40
C GLY A 51 -5.45 2.31 27.29
N ILE A 52 -4.72 1.35 26.73
CA ILE A 52 -4.20 0.19 27.47
C ILE A 52 -3.21 0.63 28.56
N LEU A 53 -2.29 1.55 28.23
CA LEU A 53 -1.29 2.06 29.19
C LEU A 53 -1.93 2.81 30.37
N VAL A 54 -2.95 3.64 30.11
CA VAL A 54 -3.72 4.31 31.18
C VAL A 54 -4.43 3.28 32.06
N SER A 55 -5.07 2.27 31.46
CA SER A 55 -5.78 1.22 32.20
C SER A 55 -4.85 0.37 33.07
N LEU A 56 -3.57 0.26 32.71
CA LEU A 56 -2.54 -0.44 33.48
C LEU A 56 -1.91 0.42 34.60
N GLY A 57 -2.42 1.63 34.83
CA GLY A 57 -1.97 2.52 35.91
C GLY A 57 -0.73 3.35 35.58
N VAL A 58 -0.28 3.36 34.32
CA VAL A 58 0.82 4.24 33.88
C VAL A 58 0.28 5.67 33.77
N LYS A 59 0.79 6.56 34.62
CA LYS A 59 0.50 8.00 34.53
C LYS A 59 1.21 8.58 33.30
N LEU A 60 0.50 8.69 32.19
CA LEU A 60 1.02 9.45 31.05
C LEU A 60 1.11 10.93 31.43
N PRO A 61 2.17 11.63 31.03
CA PRO A 61 2.25 13.07 31.21
C PRO A 61 1.07 13.71 30.48
N ASN A 62 0.26 14.51 31.19
CA ASN A 62 -0.90 15.24 30.66
C ASN A 62 -0.54 16.36 29.65
N ASN A 63 0.66 16.31 29.07
CA ASN A 63 1.04 17.21 27.99
C ASN A 63 0.27 16.82 26.74
N SER A 64 -0.54 17.75 26.22
CA SER A 64 -1.35 17.56 25.01
C SER A 64 -0.53 17.03 23.82
N PHE A 65 0.78 17.35 23.76
CA PHE A 65 1.69 16.87 22.72
C PHE A 65 1.90 15.35 22.69
N TRP A 66 1.92 14.68 23.84
CA TRP A 66 2.18 13.23 23.92
C TRP A 66 1.04 12.40 23.32
N GLN A 67 -0.17 12.95 23.27
CA GLN A 67 -1.36 12.30 22.70
C GLN A 67 -1.36 12.32 21.17
N PHE A 68 -0.66 13.27 20.54
CA PHE A 68 -0.58 13.38 19.09
C PHE A 68 0.41 12.41 18.44
N ILE A 69 1.36 11.89 19.21
CA ILE A 69 2.35 10.93 18.72
C ILE A 69 1.71 9.60 18.27
N PRO A 70 0.97 8.87 19.14
CA PRO A 70 0.37 7.59 18.74
C PRO A 70 -0.66 7.75 17.62
N SER A 71 -1.42 8.84 17.61
CA SER A 71 -2.36 9.14 16.52
C SER A 71 -1.62 9.42 15.20
N GLY A 72 -0.50 10.16 15.23
CA GLY A 72 0.37 10.36 14.07
C GLY A 72 0.94 9.07 13.50
N ILE A 73 1.49 8.18 14.35
CA ILE A 73 1.97 6.86 13.90
C ILE A 73 0.81 6.04 13.30
N PHE A 74 -0.36 6.04 13.94
CA PHE A 74 -1.53 5.33 13.42
C PHE A 74 -1.89 5.77 12.00
N ILE A 75 -1.89 7.09 11.76
CA ILE A 75 -2.20 7.66 10.44
C ILE A 75 -1.19 7.19 9.39
N ILE A 76 0.11 7.17 9.71
CA ILE A 76 1.17 6.68 8.81
C ILE A 76 0.97 5.20 8.48
N LEU A 77 0.69 4.36 9.48
CA LEU A 77 0.43 2.93 9.29
C LEU A 77 -0.85 2.70 8.48
N PHE A 78 -1.89 3.48 8.73
CA PHE A 78 -3.15 3.39 8.01
C PHE A 78 -3.00 3.81 6.54
N LEU A 79 -2.28 4.90 6.26
CA LEU A 79 -1.93 5.31 4.90
C LEU A 79 -1.12 4.22 4.17
N TRP A 80 -0.18 3.57 4.87
CA TRP A 80 0.56 2.46 4.30
C TRP A 80 -0.33 1.26 4.00
N PHE A 81 -1.26 0.90 4.89
CA PHE A 81 -2.25 -0.13 4.65
C PHE A 81 -3.13 0.20 3.42
N MET A 82 -3.58 1.44 3.27
CA MET A 82 -4.35 1.88 2.10
C MET A 82 -3.56 1.73 0.79
N ASP A 83 -2.27 2.06 0.81
CA ASP A 83 -1.38 1.92 -0.33
C ASP A 83 -1.17 0.44 -0.72
N LEU A 84 -0.98 -0.44 0.27
CA LEU A 84 -0.88 -1.89 0.07
C LEU A 84 -2.20 -2.52 -0.45
N ASN A 85 -3.35 -1.94 -0.14
CA ASN A 85 -4.64 -2.35 -0.71
C ASN A 85 -4.86 -1.85 -2.14
N GLY A 86 -3.92 -1.08 -2.70
CA GLY A 86 -4.01 -0.57 -4.07
C GLY A 86 -4.98 0.60 -4.22
N TRP A 87 -5.40 1.25 -3.13
CA TRP A 87 -6.28 2.42 -3.19
C TRP A 87 -5.62 3.55 -4.00
N MET A 88 -4.34 3.82 -3.75
CA MET A 88 -3.61 4.93 -4.37
C MET A 88 -3.10 4.63 -5.80
N SER A 89 -3.21 3.38 -6.26
CA SER A 89 -2.57 2.89 -7.51
C SER A 89 -3.35 3.23 -8.81
N LYS A 90 -4.43 4.02 -8.73
CA LYS A 90 -5.30 4.31 -9.90
C LYS A 90 -4.85 5.46 -10.80
N LYS A 91 -3.69 6.07 -10.57
CA LYS A 91 -3.08 7.01 -11.53
C LYS A 91 -1.94 6.29 -12.24
N THR A 92 -1.96 6.33 -13.58
CA THR A 92 -1.00 5.72 -14.52
C THR A 92 -1.03 4.19 -14.64
N LYS A 93 -2.06 3.70 -15.34
CA LYS A 93 -1.86 2.64 -16.36
C LYS A 93 -2.19 3.20 -17.73
N SER A 94 -1.41 4.20 -18.18
CA SER A 94 -1.11 4.31 -19.60
C SER A 94 -0.17 3.16 -19.94
N SER A 95 -0.42 2.56 -21.09
CA SER A 95 0.25 1.39 -21.64
C SER A 95 1.77 1.53 -21.76
N THR A 96 2.54 1.24 -20.71
CA THR A 96 3.95 0.88 -20.92
C THR A 96 4.46 -0.02 -19.80
N SER A 97 4.92 -1.19 -20.25
CA SER A 97 5.54 -2.26 -19.48
C SER A 97 6.75 -1.76 -18.69
N SER A 98 6.69 -1.83 -17.36
CA SER A 98 7.86 -2.07 -16.50
C SER A 98 7.42 -2.47 -15.09
N THR A 99 7.37 -3.79 -14.90
CA THR A 99 7.83 -4.55 -13.73
C THR A 99 8.07 -3.75 -12.44
N TYR A 100 7.16 -3.82 -11.47
CA TYR A 100 7.48 -4.11 -10.05
C TYR A 100 6.21 -4.59 -9.32
N THR A 101 6.26 -5.85 -8.93
CA THR A 101 5.50 -6.56 -7.88
C THR A 101 4.30 -5.84 -7.24
N GLY A 102 3.16 -5.90 -7.90
CA GLY A 102 1.85 -6.04 -7.27
C GLY A 102 1.14 -7.18 -7.96
N TYR A 103 1.09 -8.36 -7.32
CA TYR A 103 0.42 -9.58 -7.79
C TYR A 103 0.36 -9.68 -9.32
N GLY A 104 1.49 -10.04 -9.91
CA GLY A 104 1.54 -10.45 -11.30
C GLY A 104 0.53 -11.56 -11.50
N LYS A 105 -0.63 -11.22 -12.07
CA LYS A 105 -1.28 -12.12 -13.02
C LYS A 105 -0.14 -12.50 -13.95
N LYS A 106 0.43 -13.69 -13.73
CA LYS A 106 1.02 -14.44 -14.83
C LYS A 106 -0.09 -14.42 -15.83
N ASP A 107 0.04 -13.55 -16.84
CA ASP A 107 -0.68 -13.73 -18.07
C ASP A 107 -0.42 -15.20 -18.36
N LYS A 108 -1.47 -15.99 -18.19
CA LYS A 108 -1.52 -17.31 -18.79
C LYS A 108 -1.31 -16.94 -20.24
N LYS A 109 -0.04 -16.93 -20.69
CA LYS A 109 0.31 -17.14 -22.08
C LYS A 109 -0.51 -18.37 -22.36
N LYS A 110 -1.67 -18.15 -23.01
CA LYS A 110 -2.54 -19.23 -23.43
C LYS A 110 -1.55 -20.19 -24.04
N ASP A 111 -1.47 -21.39 -23.48
CA ASP A 111 -0.55 -22.40 -23.92
C ASP A 111 -0.82 -22.53 -25.41
N VAL A 112 -0.04 -21.82 -26.24
CA VAL A 112 -0.19 -21.88 -27.68
C VAL A 112 0.54 -23.16 -27.97
N ILE A 113 -0.19 -24.25 -27.78
CA ILE A 113 0.19 -25.56 -28.27
C ILE A 113 0.30 -25.34 -29.78
N ILE A 114 1.51 -25.05 -30.25
CA ILE A 114 1.81 -24.91 -31.66
C ILE A 114 1.60 -26.31 -32.25
N LYS A 115 0.37 -26.56 -32.71
CA LYS A 115 0.06 -27.79 -33.43
C LYS A 115 0.89 -27.74 -34.71
N PRO A 116 1.64 -28.81 -35.05
CA PRO A 116 2.38 -28.84 -36.30
C PRO A 116 1.39 -28.60 -37.46
N LYS A 117 1.74 -27.70 -38.37
CA LYS A 117 0.94 -27.44 -39.56
C LYS A 117 0.81 -28.74 -40.35
N ALA A 118 -0.38 -29.00 -40.90
CA ALA A 118 -0.65 -30.22 -41.65
C ALA A 118 0.34 -30.37 -42.82
N LYS A 119 0.81 -31.61 -43.04
CA LYS A 119 1.65 -31.94 -44.20
C LYS A 119 0.88 -31.58 -45.47
N PRO A 120 1.47 -30.83 -46.43
CA PRO A 120 0.77 -30.51 -47.66
C PRO A 120 0.38 -31.81 -48.36
N ASN A 121 -0.92 -31.96 -48.66
CA ASN A 121 -1.42 -33.12 -49.37
C ASN A 121 -0.81 -33.09 -50.78
N ARG A 122 0.19 -33.94 -51.02
CA ARG A 122 0.83 -34.07 -52.33
C ARG A 122 -0.16 -34.79 -53.24
N VAL A 123 -1.03 -34.03 -53.89
CA VAL A 123 -1.96 -34.53 -54.91
C VAL A 123 -1.13 -35.34 -55.91
N LYS A 124 -1.27 -36.67 -55.87
CA LYS A 124 -0.65 -37.56 -56.85
C LYS A 124 -1.30 -37.27 -58.18
N ASN A 125 -0.56 -36.60 -59.07
CA ASN A 125 -0.93 -36.49 -60.47
C ASN A 125 -0.87 -37.91 -61.07
N LYS A 126 -2.01 -38.61 -61.09
CA LYS A 126 -2.20 -39.76 -62.00
C LYS A 126 -2.61 -39.18 -63.34
N LYS A 127 -1.70 -39.18 -64.30
CA LYS A 127 -2.07 -39.17 -65.71
C LYS A 127 -2.09 -40.63 -66.17
N ASN A 128 -3.19 -40.99 -66.85
CA ASN A 128 -3.35 -42.26 -67.56
C ASN A 128 -2.30 -42.39 -68.66
#